data_AF-A0A7J2SQF0-F1
#
_entry.id   AF-A0A7J2SQF0-F1
#
_cell.length_a   1.000
_cell.length_b   1.000
_cell.length_c   1.000
_cell.angle_alpha   90.00
_cell.angle_beta   90.00
_cell.angle_gamma   90.00
#
_symmetry.space_group_name_H-M   'P 1'
#
loop_
_entity.id
_entity.type
_entity.pdbx_description
1 polymer ?
#
loop_
_entity_poly.entity_id
_entity_poly.type
_entity_poly.pdbx_seq_one_letter_code
_entity_poly.pdbx_strand_id
1 'polypeptide(L)'
;MKSTTYSRFCKRLFAKLFHRFQIEDTSKSHMLEKADIRMTYEEYFSVTFMNILLSFIIPFTFSLLLFTLFPGLITTLLVLILPTLIPLLVATYSLSLPSSRMKKRAREIDRLLPYVTNFISTMSSAGISPGEIFKTLSTIDLYGEVQK
;
A
#
# COMPACT_ATOMS: atom_id res chain seq x y z
N MET A 1 4.84 -2.21 -2.81
CA MET A 1 4.76 -3.49 -2.05
C MET A 1 4.65 -4.63 -3.04
N LYS A 2 5.29 -5.77 -2.79
CA LYS A 2 5.24 -6.95 -3.68
C LYS A 2 4.44 -8.06 -3.00
N SER A 3 3.79 -8.90 -3.79
CA SER A 3 3.18 -10.15 -3.31
C SER A 3 4.21 -11.01 -2.56
N THR A 4 3.87 -11.44 -1.34
CA THR A 4 4.69 -12.31 -0.49
C THR A 4 3.93 -13.60 -0.16
N THR A 5 4.58 -14.55 0.51
CA THR A 5 3.90 -15.77 0.98
C THR A 5 2.78 -15.45 1.97
N TYR A 6 2.98 -14.46 2.85
CA TYR A 6 1.97 -14.00 3.80
C TYR A 6 0.73 -13.43 3.10
N SER A 7 0.92 -12.60 2.06
CA SER A 7 -0.21 -11.99 1.36
C SER A 7 -1.04 -13.01 0.58
N ARG A 8 -0.39 -13.99 -0.03
CA ARG A 8 -1.07 -15.13 -0.68
C ARG A 8 -1.83 -15.98 0.33
N PHE A 9 -1.26 -16.21 1.52
CA PHE A 9 -1.96 -16.90 2.61
C PHE A 9 -3.20 -16.14 3.05
N CYS A 10 -3.08 -14.83 3.29
CA CYS A 10 -4.22 -13.98 3.66
C CYS A 10 -5.32 -14.01 2.58
N LYS A 11 -4.93 -13.91 1.30
CA LYS A 11 -5.86 -14.01 0.18
C LYS A 11 -6.63 -15.33 0.20
N ARG A 12 -5.94 -16.47 0.41
CA ARG A 12 -6.59 -17.79 0.49
C ARG A 12 -7.55 -17.90 1.67
N LEU A 13 -7.16 -17.37 2.83
CA LEU A 13 -7.96 -17.43 4.05
C LEU A 13 -9.27 -16.65 3.90
N PHE A 14 -9.23 -15.50 3.25
CA PHE A 14 -10.41 -14.65 3.07
C PHE A 14 -11.08 -14.78 1.69
N ALA A 15 -10.57 -15.63 0.78
CA ALA A 15 -11.09 -15.79 -0.57
C ALA A 15 -12.62 -16.07 -0.61
N LYS A 16 -13.12 -16.91 0.31
CA LYS A 16 -14.55 -17.23 0.41
C LYS A 16 -15.39 -16.04 0.88
N LEU A 17 -14.83 -15.20 1.75
CA LEU A 17 -15.50 -13.98 2.23
C LEU A 17 -15.58 -12.95 1.10
N PHE A 18 -14.48 -12.76 0.37
CA PHE A 18 -14.40 -11.79 -0.74
C PHE A 18 -15.29 -12.13 -1.93
N HIS A 19 -15.33 -13.40 -2.33
CA HIS A 19 -16.19 -13.84 -3.42
C HIS A 19 -17.68 -13.64 -3.09
N ARG A 20 -18.06 -13.61 -1.82
CA ARG A 20 -19.44 -13.35 -1.37
C ARG A 20 -19.78 -11.86 -1.39
N PHE A 21 -18.81 -10.98 -1.20
CA PHE A 21 -18.99 -9.53 -1.19
C PHE A 21 -18.80 -8.88 -2.57
N GLN A 22 -18.61 -9.66 -3.65
CA GLN A 22 -18.40 -9.17 -5.04
C GLN A 22 -17.42 -7.99 -5.14
N ILE A 23 -16.32 -8.04 -4.38
CA ILE A 23 -15.26 -7.02 -4.46
C ILE A 23 -14.31 -7.37 -5.61
N GLU A 24 -14.86 -7.65 -6.79
CA GLU A 24 -14.11 -7.90 -8.01
C GLU A 24 -14.07 -6.61 -8.83
N ASP A 25 -13.44 -5.60 -8.24
CA ASP A 25 -13.46 -4.23 -8.76
C ASP A 25 -12.11 -3.97 -9.45
N THR A 26 -11.99 -4.40 -10.70
CA THR A 26 -10.82 -4.15 -11.59
C THR A 26 -10.44 -2.67 -11.67
N SER A 27 -11.39 -1.78 -11.40
CA SER A 27 -11.15 -0.33 -11.25
C SER A 27 -10.19 0.00 -10.11
N LYS A 28 -10.27 -0.71 -8.97
CA LYS A 28 -9.44 -0.45 -7.79
C LYS A 28 -8.04 -1.03 -7.90
N SER A 29 -7.82 -2.05 -8.74
CA SER A 29 -6.47 -2.55 -9.03
C SER A 29 -5.60 -1.50 -9.74
N HIS A 30 -6.17 -0.69 -10.63
CA HIS A 30 -5.42 0.39 -11.28
C HIS A 30 -4.93 1.46 -10.29
N MET A 31 -5.65 1.70 -9.20
CA MET A 31 -5.20 2.63 -8.17
C MET A 31 -3.91 2.12 -7.48
N LEU A 32 -3.84 0.81 -7.21
CA LEU A 32 -2.65 0.20 -6.62
C LEU A 32 -1.47 0.18 -7.59
N GLU A 33 -1.74 -0.09 -8.86
CA GLU A 33 -0.73 -0.04 -9.92
C GLU A 33 -0.13 1.36 -10.05
N LYS A 34 -0.96 2.42 -10.07
CA LYS A 34 -0.51 3.82 -10.06
C LYS A 34 0.36 4.14 -8.85
N ALA A 35 0.13 3.48 -7.71
CA ALA A 35 0.91 3.63 -6.48
C ALA A 35 2.21 2.78 -6.43
N ASP A 36 2.60 2.10 -7.51
CA ASP A 36 3.69 1.10 -7.54
C ASP A 36 3.52 0.00 -6.47
N ILE A 37 2.28 -0.46 -6.33
CA ILE A 37 1.92 -1.60 -5.49
C ILE A 37 1.63 -2.78 -6.40
N ARG A 38 2.58 -3.73 -6.45
CA ARG A 38 2.55 -4.95 -7.27
C ARG A 38 1.77 -6.05 -6.57
N MET A 39 0.51 -5.78 -6.24
CA MET A 39 -0.42 -6.69 -5.60
C MET A 39 -1.81 -6.45 -6.19
N THR A 40 -2.63 -7.50 -6.26
CA THR A 40 -4.05 -7.34 -6.62
C THR A 40 -4.80 -6.63 -5.49
N TYR A 41 -5.90 -5.94 -5.82
CA TYR A 41 -6.70 -5.24 -4.80
C TYR A 41 -7.19 -6.18 -3.71
N GLU A 42 -7.65 -7.38 -4.09
CA GLU A 42 -8.07 -8.43 -3.17
C GLU A 42 -6.96 -8.85 -2.21
N GLU A 43 -5.74 -9.04 -2.73
CA GLU A 43 -4.58 -9.44 -1.94
C GLU A 43 -4.19 -8.35 -0.93
N TYR A 44 -4.18 -7.10 -1.38
CA TYR A 44 -3.88 -5.95 -0.53
C TYR A 44 -4.91 -5.77 0.58
N PHE A 45 -6.20 -5.85 0.23
CA PHE A 45 -7.27 -5.71 1.20
C PHE A 45 -7.32 -6.90 2.17
N SER A 46 -7.06 -8.13 1.71
CA SER A 46 -6.94 -9.31 2.58
C SER A 46 -5.84 -9.15 3.63
N VAL A 47 -4.67 -8.63 3.22
CA VAL A 47 -3.57 -8.32 4.15
C VAL A 47 -3.94 -7.21 5.12
N THR A 48 -4.59 -6.15 4.63
CA THR A 48 -5.03 -5.02 5.47
C THR A 48 -6.00 -5.51 6.54
N PHE A 49 -6.99 -6.31 6.15
CA PHE A 49 -7.97 -6.88 7.06
C PHE A 49 -7.31 -7.83 8.09
N MET A 50 -6.39 -8.69 7.64
CA MET A 50 -5.63 -9.55 8.55
C MET A 50 -4.84 -8.74 9.58
N ASN A 51 -4.16 -7.68 9.13
CA ASN A 51 -3.38 -6.82 10.01
C ASN A 51 -4.28 -6.13 11.06
N ILE A 52 -5.46 -5.66 10.67
CA ILE A 52 -6.44 -5.07 11.61
C ILE A 52 -6.86 -6.10 12.66
N LEU A 53 -7.15 -7.34 12.25
CA LEU A 53 -7.50 -8.43 13.17
C LEU A 53 -6.37 -8.75 14.15
N LEU A 54 -5.14 -8.89 13.66
CA LEU A 54 -3.97 -9.14 14.52
C LEU A 54 -3.71 -7.97 15.47
N SER A 55 -3.87 -6.74 14.99
CA SER A 55 -3.76 -5.53 15.79
C SER A 55 -4.86 -5.39 16.84
N PHE A 56 -5.97 -6.11 16.72
CA PHE A 56 -6.99 -6.21 17.77
C PHE A 56 -6.63 -7.33 18.76
N ILE A 57 -6.35 -8.53 18.26
CA ILE A 57 -6.14 -9.73 19.08
C ILE A 57 -4.89 -9.61 19.97
N ILE A 58 -3.78 -9.09 19.45
CA ILE A 58 -2.51 -9.02 20.19
C ILE A 58 -2.62 -8.05 21.38
N PRO A 59 -3.05 -6.78 21.23
CA PRO A 59 -3.20 -5.87 22.37
C PRO A 59 -4.35 -6.28 23.30
N PHE A 60 -5.41 -6.91 22.78
CA PHE A 60 -6.50 -7.42 23.60
C PHE A 60 -6.04 -8.54 24.53
N THR A 61 -5.35 -9.56 23.99
CA THR A 61 -4.81 -10.66 24.80
C THR A 61 -3.76 -10.18 25.79
N PHE A 62 -2.88 -9.26 25.37
CA PHE A 62 -1.86 -8.67 26.24
C PHE A 62 -2.46 -7.84 27.38
N SER A 63 -3.42 -6.95 27.09
CA SER A 63 -4.07 -6.13 28.10
C SER A 63 -4.91 -6.97 29.08
N LEU A 64 -5.60 -8.01 28.58
CA LEU A 64 -6.34 -8.95 29.43
C LEU A 64 -5.41 -9.70 30.38
N LEU A 65 -4.25 -10.17 29.90
CA LEU A 65 -3.25 -10.82 30.73
C LEU A 65 -2.76 -9.89 31.86
N LEU A 66 -2.45 -8.62 31.54
CA LEU A 66 -2.03 -7.63 32.53
C LEU A 66 -3.11 -7.36 33.58
N PHE A 67 -4.38 -7.29 33.16
CA PHE A 67 -5.50 -7.10 34.08
C PHE A 67 -5.64 -8.28 35.06
N THR A 68 -5.42 -9.52 34.61
CA THR A 68 -5.46 -10.70 35.50
C THR A 68 -4.32 -10.75 36.51
N LEU A 69 -3.14 -10.21 36.18
CA LEU A 69 -1.97 -10.21 37.06
C LEU A 69 -2.00 -9.05 38.07
N PHE A 70 -2.44 -7.87 37.64
CA PHE A 70 -2.44 -6.65 38.45
C PHE A 70 -3.78 -5.91 38.30
N PRO A 71 -4.83 -6.31 39.06
CA PRO A 71 -6.11 -5.64 38.98
C PRO A 71 -5.99 -4.22 39.53
N GLY A 72 -6.36 -3.23 38.71
CA GLY A 72 -6.32 -1.81 39.06
C GLY A 72 -7.06 -0.94 38.05
N LEU A 73 -7.30 0.32 38.41
CA LEU A 73 -7.99 1.29 37.54
C LEU A 73 -7.22 1.51 36.23
N ILE A 74 -5.88 1.58 36.31
CA ILE A 74 -5.01 1.78 35.15
C ILE A 74 -5.07 0.58 34.19
N THR A 75 -5.03 -0.65 34.70
CA THR A 75 -5.11 -1.86 33.86
C THR A 75 -6.50 -2.03 33.24
N THR A 76 -7.56 -1.62 33.94
CA THR A 76 -8.93 -1.58 33.40
C THR A 76 -9.05 -0.60 32.22
N LEU A 77 -8.47 0.60 32.35
CA LEU A 77 -8.45 1.58 31.25
C LEU A 77 -7.62 1.07 30.05
N LEU A 78 -6.50 0.41 30.30
CA LEU A 78 -5.67 -0.18 29.25
C LEU A 78 -6.42 -1.23 28.42
N VAL A 79 -7.20 -2.10 29.08
CA VAL A 79 -8.03 -3.13 28.40
C VAL A 79 -9.06 -2.51 27.45
N LEU A 80 -9.57 -1.32 27.75
CA LEU A 80 -10.53 -0.63 26.89
C LEU A 80 -9.85 0.15 25.75
N ILE A 81 -8.75 0.84 26.06
CA ILE A 81 -8.13 1.81 25.13
C ILE A 81 -7.23 1.11 24.11
N LEU A 82 -6.36 0.18 24.52
CA LEU A 82 -5.39 -0.43 23.60
C LEU A 82 -6.06 -1.20 22.45
N PRO A 83 -7.06 -2.07 22.70
CA PRO A 83 -7.68 -2.86 21.65
C PRO A 83 -8.54 -2.03 20.70
N THR A 84 -8.94 -0.82 21.07
CA THR A 84 -9.72 0.07 20.19
C THR A 84 -8.81 1.01 19.39
N LEU A 85 -7.80 1.58 20.06
CA LEU A 85 -6.96 2.63 19.49
C LEU A 85 -5.92 2.07 18.50
N ILE A 86 -5.33 0.90 18.79
CA ILE A 86 -4.32 0.29 17.92
C ILE A 86 -4.89 -0.16 16.56
N PRO A 87 -6.01 -0.93 16.48
CA PRO A 87 -6.59 -1.28 15.18
C PRO A 87 -7.05 -0.06 14.39
N LEU A 88 -7.56 0.98 15.06
CA LEU A 88 -7.98 2.21 14.40
C LEU A 88 -6.80 2.90 13.69
N LEU A 89 -5.65 2.99 14.35
CA LEU A 89 -4.43 3.53 13.74
C LEU A 89 -3.95 2.66 12.57
N VAL A 90 -3.96 1.34 12.73
CA VAL A 90 -3.53 0.42 11.67
C VAL A 90 -4.46 0.46 10.47
N ALA A 91 -5.78 0.57 10.69
CA ALA A 91 -6.78 0.70 9.64
C ALA A 91 -6.61 2.01 8.85
N THR A 92 -6.52 3.14 9.56
CA THR A 92 -6.36 4.45 8.90
C THR A 92 -5.04 4.54 8.13
N TYR A 93 -3.94 4.05 8.70
CA TYR A 93 -2.64 3.99 8.02
C TYR A 93 -2.69 3.11 6.77
N SER A 94 -3.19 1.87 6.89
CA SER A 94 -3.20 0.92 5.77
C SER A 94 -4.12 1.39 4.64
N LEU A 95 -5.31 1.91 4.94
CA LEU A 95 -6.24 2.38 3.89
C LEU A 95 -5.77 3.68 3.20
N SER A 96 -5.04 4.55 3.91
CA SER A 96 -4.54 5.81 3.34
C SER A 96 -3.23 5.65 2.56
N LEU A 97 -2.47 4.58 2.82
CA LEU A 97 -1.18 4.30 2.18
C LEU A 97 -1.20 4.33 0.64
N PRO A 98 -2.09 3.60 -0.08
CA PRO A 98 -2.06 3.57 -1.54
C PRO A 98 -2.36 4.95 -2.14
N SER A 99 -3.34 5.66 -1.58
CA SER A 99 -3.71 7.01 -2.02
C SER A 99 -2.57 8.01 -1.81
N SER A 100 -1.90 7.94 -0.66
CA SER A 100 -0.76 8.79 -0.32
C SER A 100 0.43 8.55 -1.28
N ARG A 101 0.78 7.28 -1.52
CA ARG A 101 1.85 6.90 -2.46
C ARG A 101 1.55 7.33 -3.90
N MET A 102 0.33 7.10 -4.37
CA MET A 102 -0.12 7.54 -5.69
C MET A 102 0.04 9.06 -5.85
N LYS A 103 -0.44 9.85 -4.89
CA LYS A 103 -0.32 11.32 -4.92
C LYS A 103 1.12 11.79 -4.90
N LYS A 104 1.97 11.14 -4.09
CA LYS A 104 3.40 11.45 -4.05
C LYS A 104 4.07 11.18 -5.41
N ARG A 105 3.81 10.01 -6.00
CA ARG A 105 4.35 9.61 -7.31
C ARG A 105 3.89 10.54 -8.43
N ALA A 106 2.60 10.88 -8.47
CA ALA A 106 2.06 11.83 -9.44
C ALA A 106 2.76 13.20 -9.37
N ARG A 107 2.95 13.75 -8.16
CA ARG A 107 3.67 15.01 -7.96
C ARG A 107 5.12 14.95 -8.42
N GLU A 108 5.79 13.82 -8.21
CA GLU A 108 7.18 13.64 -8.65
C GLU A 108 7.28 13.55 -10.17
N ILE A 109 6.33 12.87 -10.83
CA ILE A 109 6.21 12.81 -12.29
C ILE A 109 5.95 14.21 -12.85
N ASP A 110 4.94 14.92 -12.33
CA ASP A 110 4.56 16.26 -12.81
C ASP A 110 5.73 17.25 -12.72
N ARG A 111 6.53 17.15 -11.66
CA ARG A 111 7.73 17.98 -11.47
C ARG A 111 8.81 17.71 -12.52
N LEU A 112 8.97 16.47 -12.95
CA LEU A 112 10.02 16.04 -13.87
C LEU A 112 9.58 16.07 -15.35
N LEU A 113 8.27 16.16 -15.60
CA LEU A 113 7.68 16.11 -16.93
C LEU A 113 8.29 17.11 -17.93
N PRO A 114 8.54 18.39 -17.57
CA PRO A 114 9.14 19.33 -18.52
C PRO A 114 10.57 18.93 -18.95
N TYR A 115 11.36 18.40 -18.03
CA TYR A 115 12.74 17.97 -18.29
C TYR A 115 12.78 16.74 -19.19
N VAL A 116 11.91 15.77 -18.92
CA VAL A 116 11.77 14.56 -19.74
C VAL A 116 11.29 14.91 -21.14
N THR A 117 10.35 15.85 -21.28
CA THR A 117 9.85 16.30 -22.58
C THR A 117 10.95 16.97 -23.40
N ASN A 118 11.79 17.80 -22.78
CA ASN A 118 12.93 18.41 -23.45
C ASN A 118 13.96 17.35 -23.92
N PHE A 119 14.26 16.36 -23.06
CA PHE A 119 15.13 15.25 -23.41
C PHE A 119 14.61 14.46 -24.62
N ILE A 120 13.32 14.08 -24.61
CA ILE A 120 12.68 13.36 -25.71
C ILE A 120 12.72 14.21 -26.99
N SER A 121 12.40 15.51 -26.91
CA SER A 121 12.44 16.42 -28.06
C SER A 121 13.84 16.53 -28.66
N THR A 122 14.87 16.60 -27.81
CA THR A 122 16.27 16.72 -28.24
C THR A 122 16.73 15.44 -28.94
N MET A 123 16.49 14.27 -28.32
CA MET A 123 16.87 12.97 -28.87
C MET A 123 16.10 12.66 -30.16
N SER A 124 14.80 12.99 -30.20
CA SER A 124 13.97 12.82 -31.40
C SER A 124 14.43 13.73 -32.54
N SER A 125 14.85 14.96 -32.25
CA SER A 125 15.40 15.89 -33.24
C SER A 125 16.75 15.42 -33.79
N ALA A 126 17.51 14.67 -32.99
CA ALA A 126 18.73 13.99 -33.41
C ALA A 126 18.49 12.70 -34.22
N GLY A 127 17.22 12.37 -34.52
CA GLY A 127 16.86 11.20 -35.32
C GLY A 127 16.91 9.87 -34.57
N ILE A 128 16.99 9.90 -33.23
CA ILE A 128 17.03 8.67 -32.41
C ILE A 128 15.63 8.05 -32.38
N SER A 129 15.56 6.73 -32.53
CA SER A 129 14.28 6.01 -32.55
C SER A 129 13.56 6.09 -31.19
N PRO A 130 12.21 6.14 -31.15
CA PRO A 130 11.46 6.22 -29.90
C PRO A 130 11.82 5.11 -28.91
N GLY A 131 12.04 3.88 -29.38
CA GLY A 131 12.42 2.75 -28.53
C GLY A 131 13.75 2.97 -27.82
N GLU A 132 14.73 3.58 -28.50
CA GLU A 132 16.03 3.90 -27.92
C GLU A 132 15.94 5.10 -26.98
N ILE A 133 15.13 6.12 -27.30
CA ILE A 133 14.85 7.25 -26.39
C ILE A 133 14.28 6.73 -25.06
N PHE A 134 13.25 5.89 -25.09
CA PHE A 134 12.65 5.33 -23.87
C PHE A 134 13.61 4.41 -23.12
N LYS A 135 14.43 3.64 -23.84
CA LYS A 135 15.48 2.82 -23.23
C LYS A 135 16.48 3.69 -22.48
N THR A 136 17.02 4.74 -23.10
CA THR A 136 17.95 5.67 -22.44
C THR A 136 17.26 6.40 -21.28
N LEU A 137 16.02 6.84 -21.46
CA LEU A 137 15.23 7.47 -20.39
C LEU A 137 15.09 6.56 -19.16
N SER A 138 14.85 5.26 -19.37
CA SER A 138 14.71 4.26 -18.29
C SER A 138 16.00 4.00 -17.50
N THR A 139 17.16 4.48 -18.00
CA THR A 139 18.48 4.29 -17.37
C THR A 139 18.98 5.53 -16.64
N ILE A 140 18.32 6.68 -16.80
CA ILE A 140 18.77 7.95 -16.21
C ILE A 140 18.05 8.17 -14.88
N ASP A 141 18.78 7.98 -13.78
CA ASP A 141 18.25 8.13 -12.42
C ASP A 141 17.67 9.53 -12.12
N LEU A 142 18.15 10.56 -12.82
CA LEU A 142 17.66 11.95 -12.68
C LEU A 142 16.15 12.07 -12.91
N TYR A 143 15.56 11.19 -13.74
CA TYR A 143 14.14 11.22 -14.07
C TYR A 143 13.26 10.45 -13.09
N GLY A 144 13.83 9.91 -12.00
CA GLY A 144 13.09 9.49 -10.81
C GLY A 144 11.95 8.50 -11.11
N GLU A 145 10.72 8.86 -10.76
CA GLU A 145 9.53 8.01 -10.97
C GLU A 145 9.08 7.92 -12.44
N VAL A 146 9.57 8.80 -13.32
CA VAL A 146 9.24 8.76 -14.76
C VAL A 146 9.97 7.62 -15.48
N GLN A 147 11.09 7.15 -14.92
CA GLN A 147 11.87 6.05 -15.49
C GLN A 147 11.25 4.65 -15.20
N LYS A 148 10.25 4.57 -14.30
CA LYS A 148 9.64 3.34 -13.78
C LYS A 148 8.25 3.08 -14.35
#